data_AF-A0A9X9IIX1-F1
#
_entry.id   AF-A0A9X9IIX1-F1
#
_cell.length_a   1.000
_cell.length_b   1.000
_cell.length_c   1.000
_cell.angle_alpha   90.00
_cell.angle_beta   90.00
_cell.angle_gamma   90.00
#
_symmetry.space_group_name_H-M   'P 1'
#
loop_
_entity.id
_entity.type
_entity.pdbx_description
1 polymer ?
#
loop_
_entity_poly.entity_id
_entity_poly.type
_entity_poly.pdbx_seq_one_letter_code
_entity_poly.pdbx_strand_id
1 'polypeptide(L)'
;MQEEQTTRLQHNMGTLVRLSRHEGYCDITFHDRDPLIGVRLSPALNAALMYGAGARKMTEMLDRIETRDGDVFRAVDVWVIVEFPNGLPSDEDLARVDLADGEAEVAPGVSMRQMAKEVYRCRDDLAAERMLRRILAA
;
A
#
# COMPACT_ATOMS: atom_id res chain seq x y z
N MET A 1 -13.25 -8.99 14.52
CA MET A 1 -12.64 -9.55 13.29
C MET A 1 -13.35 -9.06 12.02
N GLN A 2 -14.68 -9.22 11.85
CA GLN A 2 -15.39 -8.68 10.65
C GLN A 2 -15.50 -7.15 10.62
N GLU A 3 -15.73 -6.49 11.75
CA GLU A 3 -15.78 -5.01 11.82
C GLU A 3 -14.42 -4.40 11.48
N GLU A 4 -13.34 -4.96 12.01
CA GLU A 4 -11.97 -4.50 11.75
C GLU A 4 -11.55 -4.65 10.28
N GLN A 5 -11.95 -5.74 9.62
CA GLN A 5 -11.77 -5.93 8.18
C GLN A 5 -12.57 -4.91 7.37
N THR A 6 -13.79 -4.60 7.78
CA THR A 6 -14.66 -3.62 7.10
C THR A 6 -14.08 -2.21 7.21
N THR A 7 -13.58 -1.82 8.38
CA THR A 7 -12.92 -0.52 8.58
C THR A 7 -11.65 -0.38 7.75
N ARG A 8 -10.83 -1.44 7.66
CA ARG A 8 -9.62 -1.45 6.83
C ARG A 8 -9.95 -1.34 5.34
N LEU A 9 -10.94 -2.08 4.86
CA LEU A 9 -11.38 -1.97 3.47
C LEU A 9 -11.84 -0.55 3.13
N GLN A 10 -12.67 0.05 3.98
CA GLN A 10 -13.12 1.44 3.80
C GLN A 10 -11.96 2.43 3.78
N HIS A 11 -11.01 2.26 4.70
CA HIS A 11 -9.79 3.07 4.75
C HIS A 11 -8.96 2.94 3.46
N ASN A 12 -8.67 1.70 3.05
CA ASN A 12 -7.89 1.42 1.84
C ASN A 12 -8.58 1.96 0.59
N MET A 13 -9.91 1.83 0.48
CA MET A 13 -10.68 2.42 -0.62
C MET A 13 -10.54 3.94 -0.68
N GLY A 14 -10.66 4.64 0.45
CA GLY A 14 -10.45 6.09 0.52
C GLY A 14 -9.04 6.50 0.10
N THR A 15 -8.03 5.76 0.55
CA THR A 15 -6.63 5.97 0.17
C THR A 15 -6.38 5.72 -1.32
N LEU A 16 -6.92 4.65 -1.90
CA LEU A 16 -6.81 4.35 -3.34
C LEU A 16 -7.43 5.44 -4.22
N VAL A 17 -8.57 6.01 -3.81
CA VAL A 17 -9.18 7.15 -4.52
C VAL A 17 -8.29 8.39 -4.45
N ARG A 18 -7.74 8.69 -3.27
CA ARG A 18 -6.80 9.82 -3.08
C ARG A 18 -5.54 9.64 -3.93
N LEU A 19 -4.95 8.44 -3.92
CA LEU A 19 -3.76 8.13 -4.70
C LEU A 19 -4.03 8.18 -6.21
N SER A 20 -5.20 7.73 -6.67
CA SER A 20 -5.62 7.87 -8.06
C SER A 20 -5.76 9.34 -8.48
N ARG A 21 -6.14 10.24 -7.56
CA ARG A 21 -6.25 11.67 -7.82
C ARG A 21 -4.89 12.37 -7.95
N HIS A 22 -3.97 12.07 -7.03
CA HIS A 22 -2.68 12.78 -6.93
C HIS A 22 -1.54 12.06 -7.65
N GLU A 23 -1.76 10.82 -8.07
CA GLU A 23 -0.76 9.95 -8.70
C GLU A 23 0.52 9.81 -7.87
N GLY A 24 0.36 9.82 -6.55
CA GLY A 24 1.44 9.61 -5.59
C GLY A 24 2.01 8.21 -5.72
N TYR A 25 3.31 8.08 -5.43
CA TYR A 25 3.97 6.78 -5.35
C TYR A 25 3.50 6.03 -4.11
N CYS A 26 3.31 4.72 -4.24
CA CYS A 26 2.93 3.86 -3.13
C CYS A 26 3.43 2.43 -3.31
N ASP A 27 3.60 1.73 -2.20
CA ASP A 27 3.64 0.27 -2.19
C ASP A 27 2.24 -0.26 -1.84
N ILE A 28 1.82 -1.34 -2.50
CA ILE A 28 0.53 -2.00 -2.28
C ILE A 28 0.81 -3.44 -1.90
N THR A 29 0.46 -3.82 -0.67
CA THR A 29 0.64 -5.18 -0.17
C THR A 29 -0.65 -5.99 -0.22
N PHE A 30 -0.52 -7.30 -0.29
CA PHE A 30 -1.65 -8.23 -0.43
C PHE A 30 -1.52 -9.41 0.54
N HIS A 31 -2.65 -10.01 0.90
CA HIS A 31 -2.67 -11.17 1.78
C HIS A 31 -2.20 -12.47 1.11
N ASP A 32 -2.35 -12.60 -0.21
CA ASP A 32 -2.23 -13.87 -0.94
C ASP A 32 -1.22 -13.86 -2.10
N ARG A 33 -0.59 -12.71 -2.37
CA ARG A 33 0.38 -12.53 -3.47
C ARG A 33 1.48 -11.54 -3.11
N ASP A 34 2.49 -11.47 -3.96
CA ASP A 34 3.59 -10.52 -3.82
C ASP A 34 3.11 -9.06 -3.96
N PRO A 35 3.73 -8.12 -3.21
CA PRO A 35 3.36 -6.70 -3.22
C PRO A 35 3.73 -6.02 -4.55
N LEU A 36 3.01 -4.94 -4.88
CA LEU A 36 3.41 -4.00 -5.92
C LEU A 36 4.23 -2.88 -5.27
N ILE A 37 5.47 -2.67 -5.72
CA ILE A 37 6.42 -1.75 -5.08
C ILE A 37 6.60 -0.49 -5.92
N GLY A 38 6.46 0.67 -5.28
CA GLY A 38 6.72 1.97 -5.86
C GLY A 38 5.88 2.29 -7.09
N VAL A 39 4.63 1.83 -7.10
CA VAL A 39 3.69 2.04 -8.21
C VAL A 39 2.94 3.36 -8.06
N ARG A 40 2.35 3.82 -9.16
CA ARG A 40 1.36 4.90 -9.17
C ARG A 40 0.04 4.37 -9.69
N LEU A 41 -1.07 4.83 -9.13
CA LEU A 41 -2.39 4.45 -9.63
C LEU A 41 -2.75 5.20 -10.90
N SER A 42 -3.47 4.54 -11.80
CA SER A 42 -4.14 5.19 -12.91
C SER A 42 -5.17 6.21 -12.38
N PRO A 43 -5.35 7.37 -13.04
CA PRO A 43 -6.34 8.37 -12.64
C PRO A 43 -7.79 7.94 -12.92
N ALA A 44 -7.97 6.77 -13.56
CA ALA A 44 -9.28 6.26 -13.95
C ALA A 44 -10.25 6.18 -12.76
N LEU A 45 -9.80 5.67 -11.61
CA LEU A 45 -10.65 5.49 -10.43
C LEU A 45 -11.20 6.82 -9.92
N ASN A 46 -10.35 7.83 -9.76
CA ASN A 46 -10.79 9.17 -9.37
C ASN A 46 -11.66 9.82 -10.46
N ALA A 47 -11.30 9.69 -11.74
CA ALA A 47 -12.09 10.25 -12.84
C ALA A 47 -13.52 9.70 -12.85
N ALA A 48 -13.69 8.39 -12.69
CA ALA A 48 -15.02 7.77 -12.63
C ALA A 48 -15.88 8.33 -11.49
N LEU A 49 -15.31 8.49 -10.30
CA LEU A 49 -16.01 9.14 -9.18
C LEU A 49 -16.40 10.59 -9.50
N MET A 50 -15.46 11.38 -10.04
CA MET A 50 -15.69 12.79 -10.39
C MET A 50 -16.78 12.98 -11.45
N TYR A 51 -16.89 12.04 -12.40
CA TYR A 51 -17.92 12.07 -13.45
C TYR A 51 -19.22 11.34 -13.05
N GLY A 52 -19.39 11.01 -11.78
CA GLY A 52 -20.66 10.48 -11.26
C GLY A 52 -20.91 9.02 -11.59
N ALA A 53 -19.86 8.18 -11.68
CA ALA A 53 -20.02 6.74 -11.84
C ALA A 53 -20.92 6.18 -10.73
N GLY A 54 -22.00 5.50 -11.13
CA GLY A 54 -22.91 4.85 -10.20
C GLY A 54 -22.25 3.66 -9.48
N ALA A 55 -22.89 3.18 -8.42
CA ALA A 55 -22.37 2.11 -7.55
C ALA A 55 -21.89 0.85 -8.30
N ARG A 56 -22.61 0.43 -9.36
CA ARG A 56 -22.22 -0.70 -10.19
C ARG A 56 -20.87 -0.48 -10.87
N LYS A 57 -20.68 0.69 -11.49
CA LYS A 57 -19.43 1.02 -12.19
C LYS A 57 -18.27 1.14 -11.20
N MET A 58 -18.53 1.73 -10.02
CA MET A 58 -17.52 1.80 -8.96
C MET A 58 -17.10 0.42 -8.48
N THR A 59 -18.04 -0.51 -8.32
CA THR A 59 -17.75 -1.90 -7.94
C THR A 59 -16.85 -2.57 -8.99
N GLU A 60 -17.20 -2.47 -10.28
CA GLU A 60 -16.38 -2.99 -11.39
C GLU A 60 -14.96 -2.43 -11.39
N MET A 61 -14.79 -1.15 -11.03
CA MET A 61 -13.49 -0.49 -10.99
C MET A 61 -12.67 -0.86 -9.76
N LEU A 62 -13.31 -1.07 -8.61
CA LEU A 62 -12.63 -1.55 -7.40
C LEU A 62 -12.17 -3.00 -7.55
N ASP A 63 -12.84 -3.81 -8.38
CA ASP A 63 -12.36 -5.14 -8.76
C ASP A 63 -11.24 -5.11 -9.82
N ARG A 64 -10.92 -3.95 -10.40
CA ARG A 64 -9.91 -3.83 -11.47
C ARG A 64 -9.19 -2.48 -11.40
N ILE A 65 -8.54 -2.21 -10.28
CA ILE A 65 -7.70 -1.02 -10.14
C ILE A 65 -6.43 -1.24 -10.94
N GLU A 66 -6.09 -0.26 -11.77
CA GLU A 66 -4.94 -0.30 -12.67
C GLU A 66 -3.84 0.65 -12.19
N THR A 67 -2.59 0.23 -12.24
CA THR A 67 -1.41 1.08 -12.04
C THR A 67 -1.01 1.77 -13.35
N ARG A 68 -0.20 2.83 -13.28
CA ARG A 68 0.35 3.49 -14.47
C ARG A 68 1.22 2.57 -15.33
N ASP A 69 1.79 1.53 -14.72
CA ASP A 69 2.67 0.57 -15.38
C ASP A 69 1.91 -0.67 -15.91
N GLY A 70 0.58 -0.70 -15.74
CA GLY A 70 -0.31 -1.70 -16.34
C GLY A 70 -0.65 -2.90 -15.43
N ASP A 71 -0.19 -2.91 -14.18
CA ASP A 71 -0.62 -3.92 -13.20
C ASP A 71 -2.08 -3.71 -12.83
N VAL A 72 -2.79 -4.82 -12.59
CA VAL A 72 -4.20 -4.79 -12.17
C VAL A 72 -4.38 -5.59 -10.88
N PHE A 73 -5.16 -5.03 -9.96
CA PHE A 73 -5.49 -5.66 -8.68
C PHE A 73 -6.91 -5.28 -8.21
N ARG A 74 -7.41 -6.01 -7.21
CA ARG A 74 -8.70 -5.75 -6.58
C ARG A 74 -8.49 -5.00 -5.27
N ALA A 75 -9.28 -3.97 -5.01
CA ALA A 75 -9.24 -3.20 -3.76
C ALA A 75 -9.42 -4.08 -2.52
N VAL A 76 -10.24 -5.13 -2.63
CA VAL A 76 -10.55 -6.05 -1.52
C VAL A 76 -9.38 -6.96 -1.14
N ASP A 77 -8.39 -7.12 -2.03
CA ASP A 77 -7.21 -7.96 -1.77
C ASP A 77 -6.08 -7.15 -1.08
N VAL A 78 -6.21 -5.81 -1.05
CA VAL A 78 -5.20 -4.91 -0.50
C VAL A 78 -5.18 -5.02 1.02
N TRP A 79 -4.00 -5.31 1.55
CA TRP A 79 -3.76 -5.35 2.99
C TRP A 79 -3.34 -3.98 3.52
N VAL A 80 -2.14 -3.51 3.14
CA VAL A 80 -1.56 -2.24 3.57
C VAL A 80 -1.10 -1.44 2.36
N ILE A 81 -1.27 -0.13 2.43
CA ILE A 81 -0.76 0.82 1.45
C ILE A 81 0.29 1.67 2.16
N VAL A 82 1.51 1.72 1.62
CA VAL A 82 2.58 2.59 2.11
C VAL A 82 2.73 3.72 1.10
N GLU A 83 2.45 4.96 1.51
CA GLU A 83 2.43 6.13 0.62
C GLU A 83 3.77 6.86 0.65
N PHE A 84 4.23 7.34 -0.51
CA PHE A 84 5.45 8.14 -0.64
C PHE A 84 5.12 9.53 -1.21
N PRO A 85 4.62 10.47 -0.37
CA PRO A 85 4.11 11.76 -0.84
C PRO A 85 5.18 12.64 -1.51
N ASN A 86 6.46 12.44 -1.14
CA ASN A 86 7.59 13.22 -1.64
C ASN A 86 8.36 12.50 -2.78
N GLY A 87 7.80 11.42 -3.32
CA GLY A 87 8.48 10.57 -4.30
C GLY A 87 9.17 9.36 -3.66
N LEU A 88 9.62 8.42 -4.50
CA LEU A 88 10.29 7.21 -4.02
C LEU A 88 11.64 7.53 -3.39
N PRO A 89 11.97 6.95 -2.22
CA PRO A 89 13.29 7.10 -1.63
C PRO A 89 14.34 6.43 -2.53
N SER A 90 15.49 7.07 -2.69
CA SER A 90 16.64 6.47 -3.36
C SER A 90 17.31 5.41 -2.48
N ASP A 91 18.18 4.58 -3.07
CA ASP A 91 18.96 3.61 -2.29
C ASP A 91 19.84 4.29 -1.23
N GLU A 92 20.33 5.51 -1.51
CA GLU A 92 21.12 6.31 -0.57
C GLU A 92 20.25 6.82 0.59
N ASP A 93 19.01 7.23 0.32
CA ASP A 93 18.06 7.63 1.36
C ASP A 93 17.73 6.45 2.25
N LEU A 94 17.42 5.29 1.66
CA LEU A 94 17.13 4.07 2.40
C LEU A 94 18.31 3.63 3.26
N ALA A 95 19.55 3.68 2.74
CA ALA A 95 20.74 3.31 3.48
C ALA A 95 20.97 4.16 4.74
N ARG A 96 20.45 5.40 4.76
CA ARG A 96 20.55 6.33 5.90
C ARG A 96 19.44 6.17 6.95
N VAL A 97 18.40 5.41 6.64
CA VAL A 97 17.28 5.19 7.58
C VAL A 97 17.77 4.42 8.80
N ASP A 98 17.58 5.02 9.98
CA ASP A 98 17.80 4.37 11.26
C ASP A 98 16.70 3.32 11.50
N LEU A 99 17.11 2.12 11.90
CA LEU A 99 16.23 0.99 12.14
C LEU A 99 15.81 0.86 13.60
N ALA A 100 16.28 1.73 14.50
CA ALA A 100 15.95 1.70 15.92
C ALA A 100 14.42 1.68 16.15
N ASP A 101 13.67 2.46 15.37
CA ASP A 101 12.21 2.50 15.45
C ASP A 101 11.52 1.22 14.93
N GLY A 102 12.26 0.34 14.25
CA GLY A 102 11.77 -0.93 13.75
C GLY A 102 11.36 -1.93 14.83
N GLU A 103 11.87 -1.78 16.05
CA GLU A 103 11.52 -2.63 17.19
C GLU A 103 10.32 -2.09 17.98
N ALA A 104 9.81 -0.91 17.63
CA ALA A 104 8.59 -0.38 18.25
C ALA A 104 7.40 -1.31 17.98
N GLU A 105 6.61 -1.58 19.03
CA GLU A 105 5.38 -2.36 18.90
C GLU A 105 4.31 -1.55 18.16
N VAL A 106 3.82 -2.11 17.05
CA VAL A 106 2.70 -1.55 16.26
C VAL A 106 1.36 -2.21 16.63
N ALA A 107 1.43 -3.39 17.23
CA ALA A 107 0.32 -4.10 17.86
C ALA A 107 0.87 -4.94 19.03
N PRO A 108 0.03 -5.41 19.97
CA PRO A 108 0.50 -6.19 21.11
C PRO A 108 1.39 -7.37 20.70
N GLY A 109 2.68 -7.31 21.04
CA GLY A 109 3.67 -8.34 20.72
C GLY A 109 4.09 -8.42 19.24
N VAL A 110 3.75 -7.42 18.41
CA VAL A 110 4.16 -7.34 16.99
C VAL A 110 4.97 -6.06 16.78
N SER A 111 6.26 -6.22 16.47
CA SER A 111 7.13 -5.08 16.12
C SER A 111 6.91 -4.61 14.68
N MET A 112 7.28 -3.36 14.38
CA MET A 112 7.22 -2.84 13.02
C MET A 112 8.04 -3.69 12.04
N ARG A 113 9.19 -4.24 12.46
CA ARG A 113 9.98 -5.18 11.67
C ARG A 113 9.20 -6.46 11.35
N GLN A 114 8.52 -7.04 12.33
CA GLN A 114 7.70 -8.23 12.13
C GLN A 114 6.53 -7.95 11.18
N MET A 115 5.87 -6.81 11.36
CA MET A 115 4.84 -6.33 10.44
C MET A 115 5.40 -6.17 9.02
N ALA A 116 6.55 -5.51 8.85
CA ALA A 116 7.19 -5.33 7.54
C ALA A 116 7.49 -6.66 6.86
N LYS A 117 8.04 -7.63 7.62
CA LYS A 117 8.31 -8.98 7.13
C LYS A 117 7.05 -9.68 6.63
N GLU A 118 5.95 -9.54 7.36
CA GLU A 118 4.66 -10.16 7.05
C GLU A 118 3.99 -9.52 5.83
N VAL A 119 3.78 -8.19 5.86
CA VAL A 119 3.02 -7.49 4.82
C VAL A 119 3.73 -7.50 3.47
N TYR A 120 5.07 -7.47 3.46
CA TYR A 120 5.85 -7.59 2.23
C TYR A 120 6.25 -9.04 1.90
N ARG A 121 5.80 -10.03 2.69
CA ARG A 121 6.08 -11.46 2.49
C ARG A 121 7.57 -11.78 2.33
N CYS A 122 8.40 -11.14 3.14
CA CYS A 122 9.86 -11.26 3.05
C CYS A 122 10.32 -12.67 3.44
N ARG A 123 11.16 -13.28 2.59
CA ARG A 123 11.68 -14.64 2.80
C ARG A 123 12.77 -14.72 3.85
N ASP A 124 13.50 -13.62 4.03
CA ASP A 124 14.63 -13.51 4.93
C ASP A 124 14.66 -12.13 5.61
N ASP A 125 15.55 -11.99 6.60
CA ASP A 125 15.65 -10.78 7.41
C ASP A 125 16.27 -9.61 6.64
N LEU A 126 17.07 -9.88 5.60
CA LEU A 126 17.65 -8.85 4.75
C LEU A 126 16.55 -8.18 3.90
N ALA A 127 15.64 -8.97 3.33
CA ALA A 127 14.47 -8.47 2.64
C ALA A 127 13.55 -7.69 3.59
N ALA A 128 13.32 -8.21 4.80
CA ALA A 128 12.53 -7.52 5.82
C ALA A 128 13.14 -6.17 6.20
N GLU A 129 14.47 -6.10 6.34
CA GLU A 129 15.18 -4.85 6.64
C GLU A 129 15.05 -3.82 5.52
N ARG A 130 15.15 -4.25 4.25
CA ARG A 130 14.93 -3.35 3.10
C ARG A 130 13.52 -2.79 3.10
N MET A 131 12.52 -3.61 3.36
CA MET A 131 11.12 -3.16 3.37
C MET A 131 10.79 -2.31 4.59
N LEU A 132 11.39 -2.61 5.75
CA LEU A 132 11.29 -1.77 6.94
C LEU A 132 11.84 -0.35 6.66
N ARG A 133 12.98 -0.23 5.98
CA ARG A 133 13.51 1.09 5.58
C ARG A 133 12.53 1.86 4.69
N ARG A 134 11.82 1.17 3.80
CA ARG A 134 10.79 1.80 2.94
C ARG A 134 9.63 2.32 3.77
N ILE A 135 9.15 1.55 4.75
CA ILE A 135 8.09 1.99 5.67
C ILE A 135 8.55 3.21 6.48
N LEU A 136 9.78 3.18 7.01
CA LEU A 136 10.32 4.26 7.84
C LEU A 136 10.68 5.53 7.05
N ALA A 137 10.85 5.42 5.73
CA ALA A 137 11.11 6.55 4.83
C ALA A 137 9.83 7.15 4.21
N ALA A 138 8.66 6.54 4.46
CA ALA A 138 7.35 6.97 3.96
C ALA A 138 6.80 8.15 4.78
#